data_AF-A0A7Y6PXK0-F1
#
_entry.id   AF-A0A7Y6PXK0-F1
#
_cell.length_a   1.000
_cell.length_b   1.000
_cell.length_c   1.000
_cell.angle_alpha   90.00
_cell.angle_beta   90.00
_cell.angle_gamma   90.00
#
_symmetry.space_group_name_H-M   'P 1'
#
loop_
_entity.id
_entity.type
_entity.pdbx_description
1 polymer ?
#
loop_
_entity_poly.entity_id
_entity_poly.type
_entity_poly.pdbx_seq_one_letter_code
_entity_poly.pdbx_strand_id
1 'polypeptide(L)'
;MDRRTKVHIFVVVLGYSRRIFVRASLSQRQDDGREGLAGAFRRFGGVTQRILIDRAGALVVGEDRETHTVRVHPAFARSCKDWGVEVSASRP
;
A
#
# COMPACT_ATOMS: atom_id res chain seq x y z
N MET A 1 11.74 -30.77 15.44
CA MET A 1 10.98 -30.65 14.18
C MET A 1 10.84 -29.17 13.89
N ASP A 2 11.54 -28.66 12.89
CA ASP A 2 11.59 -27.22 12.58
C ASP A 2 10.34 -26.82 11.77
N ARG A 3 9.42 -26.08 12.39
CA ARG A 3 8.17 -25.66 11.76
C ARG A 3 8.38 -24.30 11.08
N ARG A 4 8.38 -24.29 9.76
CA ARG A 4 8.45 -23.05 8.97
C ARG A 4 7.15 -22.24 9.14
N THR A 5 7.29 -20.99 9.57
CA THR A 5 6.19 -20.03 9.67
C THR A 5 6.20 -19.12 8.44
N LYS A 6 5.06 -19.01 7.76
CA LYS A 6 4.90 -18.04 6.67
C LYS A 6 4.76 -16.63 7.26
N VAL A 7 5.56 -15.71 6.74
CA VAL A 7 5.54 -14.29 7.11
C VAL A 7 5.31 -13.47 5.85
N HIS A 8 4.46 -12.46 5.98
CA HIS A 8 4.19 -11.47 4.94
C HIS A 8 4.94 -10.19 5.28
N ILE A 9 5.60 -9.60 4.29
CA ILE A 9 6.39 -8.39 4.46
C ILE A 9 5.72 -7.26 3.68
N PHE A 10 5.30 -6.22 4.40
CA PHE A 10 4.81 -4.98 3.82
C PHE A 10 5.97 -3.99 3.70
N VAL A 11 6.18 -3.45 2.51
CA VAL A 11 7.31 -2.57 2.20
C VAL A 11 6.79 -1.25 1.65
N VAL A 12 7.29 -0.14 2.19
CA VAL A 12 7.04 1.21 1.65
C VAL A 12 8.38 1.87 1.37
N VAL A 13 8.52 2.44 0.18
CA VAL A 13 9.75 3.10 -0.27
C VAL A 13 9.44 4.54 -0.67
N LEU A 14 10.20 5.50 -0.14
CA LEU A 14 10.13 6.87 -0.63
C LEU A 14 10.77 6.96 -2.02
N GLY A 15 9.99 7.42 -3.02
CA GLY A 15 10.43 7.42 -4.43
C GLY A 15 11.72 8.19 -4.68
N TYR A 16 11.90 9.34 -4.04
CA TYR A 16 13.09 10.18 -4.19
C TYR A 16 14.31 9.65 -3.42
N SER A 17 14.19 9.58 -2.08
CA SER A 17 15.33 9.26 -1.20
C SER A 17 15.62 7.78 -1.06
N ARG A 18 14.74 6.91 -1.57
CA ARG A 18 14.81 5.44 -1.45
C ARG A 18 14.81 4.93 -0.01
N ARG A 19 14.45 5.76 0.98
CA ARG A 19 14.27 5.31 2.37
C ARG A 19 13.16 4.25 2.43
N ILE A 20 13.41 3.18 3.17
CA ILE A 20 12.54 2.00 3.24
C ILE A 20 11.95 1.88 4.64
N PHE A 21 10.64 1.61 4.69
CA PHE A 21 9.96 1.11 5.87
C PHE A 21 9.49 -0.32 5.59
N VAL A 22 9.65 -1.20 6.58
CA VAL A 22 9.28 -2.60 6.49
C VAL A 22 8.47 -2.99 7.72
N ARG A 23 7.37 -3.72 7.50
CA ARG A 23 6.57 -4.35 8.56
C ARG A 23 6.32 -5.81 8.24
N ALA A 24 6.61 -6.70 9.19
CA ALA A 24 6.24 -8.11 9.11
C ALA A 24 4.84 -8.34 9.69
N SER A 25 4.06 -9.22 9.06
CA SER A 25 2.78 -9.72 9.58
C SER A 25 2.64 -11.23 9.32
N LEU A 26 1.84 -11.88 10.15
CA LEU A 26 1.46 -13.29 9.97
C LEU A 26 0.21 -13.44 9.09
N SER A 27 -0.43 -12.33 8.72
CA SER A 27 -1.58 -12.29 7.82
C SER A 27 -1.39 -11.25 6.72
N GLN A 28 -2.24 -11.36 5.70
CA GLN A 28 -2.34 -10.41 4.59
C GLN A 28 -3.76 -9.80 4.54
N ARG A 29 -4.32 -9.47 5.70
CA ARG A 29 -5.66 -8.85 5.79
C ARG A 29 -5.56 -7.39 5.37
N GLN A 30 -6.68 -6.78 4.97
CA GLN A 30 -6.69 -5.37 4.59
C GLN A 30 -6.17 -4.44 5.70
N ASP A 31 -6.48 -4.76 6.96
CA ASP A 31 -6.00 -4.00 8.11
C ASP A 31 -4.47 -4.02 8.24
N ASP A 32 -3.81 -5.12 7.84
CA ASP A 32 -2.35 -5.21 7.87
C ASP A 32 -1.70 -4.16 6.97
N GLY A 33 -2.27 -3.93 5.78
CA GLY A 33 -1.82 -2.91 4.84
C GLY A 33 -2.07 -1.49 5.34
N ARG A 34 -3.25 -1.23 5.93
CA ARG A 34 -3.59 0.08 6.49
C ARG A 34 -2.67 0.46 7.66
N GLU A 35 -2.42 -0.48 8.56
CA GLU A 35 -1.46 -0.30 9.66
C GLU A 35 -0.03 -0.16 9.16
N GLY A 36 0.35 -0.91 8.14
CA GLY A 36 1.65 -0.80 7.49
C GLY A 36 1.90 0.61 6.95
N LEU A 37 0.91 1.18 6.26
CA LEU A 37 1.01 2.51 5.69
C LEU A 37 1.02 3.61 6.77
N ALA A 38 0.16 3.49 7.78
CA ALA A 38 0.18 4.39 8.94
C ALA A 38 1.53 4.35 9.69
N GLY A 39 2.12 3.15 9.83
CA GLY A 39 3.45 2.96 10.40
C GLY A 39 4.55 3.64 9.57
N ALA A 40 4.47 3.52 8.24
CA ALA A 40 5.39 4.17 7.33
C ALA A 40 5.34 5.70 7.46
N PHE A 41 4.15 6.30 7.47
CA PHE A 41 4.01 7.75 7.64
C PHE A 41 4.58 8.25 8.96
N ARG A 42 4.31 7.55 10.07
CA ARG A 42 4.93 7.88 11.37
C ARG A 42 6.45 7.78 11.30
N ARG A 43 6.99 6.72 10.67
CA ARG A 43 8.44 6.51 10.55
C ARG A 43 9.12 7.55 9.66
N PHE A 44 8.46 8.00 8.60
CA PHE A 44 8.98 9.02 7.69
C PHE A 44 8.75 10.45 8.22
N GLY A 45 7.90 10.62 9.23
CA GLY A 45 7.60 11.92 9.84
C GLY A 45 6.58 12.74 9.03
N GLY A 46 5.75 12.10 8.22
CA GLY A 46 4.76 12.78 7.39
C GLY A 46 4.04 11.87 6.40
N VAL A 47 3.06 12.44 5.71
CA VAL A 47 2.30 11.81 4.63
C VAL A 47 2.86 12.28 3.28
N THR A 48 2.97 11.37 2.32
CA THR A 48 3.41 11.73 0.96
C THR A 48 2.26 12.33 0.16
N GLN A 49 2.59 13.09 -0.89
CA GLN A 49 1.56 13.61 -1.81
C GLN A 49 0.87 12.49 -2.60
N ARG A 50 1.64 11.44 -2.97
CA ARG A 50 1.16 10.32 -3.75
C ARG A 50 1.71 9.00 -3.24
N ILE A 51 0.93 7.94 -3.40
CA ILE A 51 1.34 6.54 -3.27
C ILE A 51 1.17 5.85 -4.61
N LEU A 52 2.19 5.07 -4.98
CA LEU A 52 2.13 4.12 -6.07
C LEU A 52 2.02 2.71 -5.48
N ILE A 53 0.92 2.02 -5.76
CA ILE A 53 0.74 0.62 -5.34
C ILE A 53 1.11 -0.35 -6.47
N ASP A 54 1.48 -1.56 -6.09
CA ASP A 54 1.52 -2.68 -7.02
C ASP A 54 0.09 -3.07 -7.44
N ARG A 55 -0.03 -3.68 -8.63
CA ARG A 55 -1.33 -4.10 -9.17
C ARG A 55 -1.80 -5.42 -8.54
N ALA A 56 -1.80 -5.48 -7.21
CA ALA A 56 -2.31 -6.64 -6.48
C ALA A 56 -3.84 -6.63 -6.49
N GLY A 57 -4.47 -7.78 -6.76
CA GLY A 57 -5.95 -7.90 -6.78
C GLY A 57 -6.64 -7.53 -5.46
N ALA A 58 -5.89 -7.47 -4.35
CA ALA A 58 -6.39 -6.99 -3.06
C ALA A 58 -6.54 -5.45 -2.99
N LEU A 59 -5.82 -4.71 -3.84
CA LEU A 59 -5.79 -3.25 -3.87
C LEU A 59 -6.38 -2.69 -5.15
N VAL A 60 -6.26 -3.41 -6.27
CA VAL A 60 -6.78 -3.00 -7.59
C VAL A 60 -7.98 -3.87 -7.95
N VAL A 61 -9.15 -3.24 -8.08
CA VAL A 61 -10.43 -3.92 -8.38
C VAL A 61 -10.86 -3.79 -9.83
N GLY A 62 -10.14 -3.01 -10.64
CA GLY A 62 -10.38 -2.89 -12.07
C GLY A 62 -9.60 -1.77 -12.71
N GLU A 63 -9.89 -1.55 -13.99
CA GLU A 63 -9.37 -0.45 -14.77
C GLU A 63 -10.54 0.24 -15.45
N ASP A 64 -10.54 1.56 -15.35
CA ASP A 64 -11.45 2.39 -16.10
C ASP A 64 -10.92 2.52 -17.53
N ARG A 65 -11.60 1.88 -18.48
CA ARG A 65 -11.14 1.77 -19.87
C ARG A 65 -11.16 3.09 -20.64
N GLU A 66 -11.99 4.05 -20.21
CA GLU A 66 -12.10 5.35 -20.87
C GLU A 66 -10.99 6.31 -20.41
N THR A 67 -10.67 6.27 -19.12
CA THR A 67 -9.66 7.16 -18.53
C THR A 67 -8.29 6.50 -18.35
N HIS A 68 -8.18 5.20 -18.62
CA HIS A 68 -7.02 4.35 -18.31
C HIS A 68 -6.57 4.47 -16.83
N THR A 69 -7.51 4.81 -15.94
CA THR A 69 -7.23 4.96 -14.50
C THR A 69 -7.51 3.66 -13.77
N VAL A 70 -6.69 3.38 -12.76
CA VAL A 70 -6.84 2.15 -11.99
C VAL A 70 -7.91 2.35 -10.92
N ARG A 71 -8.92 1.47 -10.91
CA ARG A 71 -9.92 1.45 -9.85
C ARG A 71 -9.34 0.73 -8.64
N VAL A 72 -9.12 1.50 -7.59
CA VAL A 72 -8.58 1.02 -6.32
C VAL A 72 -9.71 0.53 -5.42
N HIS A 73 -9.42 -0.42 -4.54
CA HIS A 73 -10.40 -0.96 -3.61
C HIS A 73 -11.02 0.18 -2.76
N PRO A 74 -12.36 0.29 -2.63
CA PRO A 74 -13.00 1.46 -2.02
C PRO A 74 -12.54 1.77 -0.59
N ALA A 75 -12.32 0.75 0.24
CA ALA A 75 -11.82 0.94 1.60
C ALA A 75 -10.39 1.54 1.65
N PHE A 76 -9.54 1.17 0.69
CA PHE A 76 -8.21 1.73 0.57
C PHE A 76 -8.26 3.16 0.05
N ALA A 77 -9.05 3.41 -1.00
CA ALA A 77 -9.27 4.75 -1.54
C ALA A 77 -9.81 5.73 -0.48
N ARG A 78 -10.74 5.28 0.38
CA ARG A 78 -11.24 6.07 1.51
C ARG A 78 -10.15 6.39 2.52
N SER A 79 -9.31 5.41 2.87
CA SER A 79 -8.18 5.64 3.76
C SER A 79 -7.19 6.67 3.19
N CYS A 80 -6.90 6.59 1.89
CA CYS A 80 -6.07 7.58 1.19
C CYS A 80 -6.69 8.99 1.24
N LYS A 81 -8.01 9.09 1.02
CA LYS A 81 -8.74 10.36 1.12
C LYS A 81 -8.67 10.94 2.53
N ASP A 82 -8.86 10.12 3.57
CA ASP A 82 -8.81 10.54 4.97
C ASP A 82 -7.41 11.09 5.35
N TRP A 83 -6.34 10.60 4.69
CA TRP A 83 -4.98 11.10 4.85
C TRP A 83 -4.60 12.24 3.89
N GLY A 84 -5.46 12.60 2.93
CA GLY A 84 -5.15 13.59 1.91
C GLY A 84 -4.05 13.18 0.92
N VAL A 85 -3.90 11.87 0.67
CA VAL A 85 -2.89 11.34 -0.26
C VAL A 85 -3.53 10.83 -1.55
N GLU A 86 -2.91 11.14 -2.69
CA GLU A 86 -3.30 10.59 -3.98
C GLU A 86 -2.84 9.14 -4.13
N VAL A 87 -3.65 8.31 -4.79
CA VAL A 87 -3.32 6.92 -5.06
C VAL A 87 -3.32 6.63 -6.55
N SER A 88 -2.31 5.89 -7.00
CA SER A 88 -2.17 5.38 -8.36
C SER A 88 -1.56 3.98 -8.31
N ALA A 89 -1.68 3.20 -9.38
CA ALA A 89 -1.05 1.89 -9.46
C ALA A 89 -0.03 1.83 -10.60
N SER A 90 0.99 0.98 -10.44
CA SER A 90 1.99 0.78 -11.48
C SER A 90 1.39 0.14 -12.73
N ARG A 91 2.03 0.40 -13.88
CA ARG A 91 1.78 -0.38 -15.10
C ARG A 91 2.31 -1.82 -14.92
N PRO A 92 1.69 -2.82 -15.56
CA PRO A 92 2.22 -4.19 -15.60
C PRO A 92 3.63 -4.24 -16.21
#